data_AF-A0A9D4XQM1-F1
#
_entry.id   AF-A0A9D4XQM1-F1
#
_cell.length_a   1.000
_cell.length_b   1.000
_cell.length_c   1.000
_cell.angle_alpha   90.00
_cell.angle_beta   90.00
_cell.angle_gamma   90.00
#
_symmetry.space_group_name_H-M   'P 1'
#
loop_
_entity.id
_entity.type
_entity.pdbx_description
1 polymer ?
#
loop_
_entity_poly.entity_id
_entity_poly.type
_entity_poly.pdbx_seq_one_letter_code
_entity_poly.pdbx_strand_id
1 'polypeptide(L)'
;MAEESVVLTPLLKDKAAEVVKHLSESHWNSSCIITMKKFQEICGGPDEASVMLRYLSGRRTAQYLSILKNEFVEGVKVLLSEAALSGVSNLDCDVLYLIWTIEKLQQQLDVIDRRCELSRKSAVASLHSGNRKIALRYARELKLATQSREKCSSLLNRVEEVLGVIVDAESTKKVSEAMQIGAHAMKENKISMEDVDLCLRDVQENIDSQKEIEKALEQTPSYTDIDDEDIEEELEELELALEKEAQAHTPEKTSTSEEGTATLEASELLSETLSNLKLSDNTVGKSRTTRTTSKGEKTANLAM
;
A
#
# COMPACT_ATOMS: atom_id res chain seq x y z
N MET A 1 20.64 6.98 33.25
CA MET A 1 20.95 5.54 33.29
C MET A 1 20.25 4.93 32.09
N ALA A 2 20.96 4.24 31.19
CA ALA A 2 20.31 3.57 30.08
C ALA A 2 19.65 2.31 30.63
N GLU A 3 18.33 2.24 30.62
CA GLU A 3 17.61 1.01 30.97
C GLU A 3 17.89 -0.02 29.88
N GLU A 4 18.51 -1.13 30.27
CA GLU A 4 18.69 -2.29 29.39
C GLU A 4 17.35 -3.00 29.27
N SER A 5 16.63 -2.75 28.17
CA SER A 5 15.37 -3.43 27.86
C SER A 5 15.63 -4.68 27.01
N VAL A 6 15.08 -5.81 27.45
CA VAL A 6 15.10 -7.06 26.68
C VAL A 6 13.89 -7.07 25.78
N VAL A 7 14.10 -7.11 24.46
CA VAL A 7 13.03 -7.06 23.46
C VAL A 7 12.91 -8.41 22.77
N LEU A 8 11.72 -9.01 22.83
CA LEU A 8 11.41 -10.23 22.10
C LEU A 8 11.17 -9.90 20.63
N THR A 9 12.14 -10.24 19.77
CA THR A 9 12.10 -9.91 18.33
C THR A 9 10.83 -10.38 17.61
N PRO A 10 10.26 -11.57 17.89
CA PRO A 10 8.99 -11.99 17.28
C PRO A 10 7.83 -11.05 17.65
N LEU A 11 7.68 -10.72 18.93
CA LEU A 11 6.63 -9.80 19.39
C LEU A 11 6.80 -8.39 18.82
N LEU A 12 8.05 -7.93 18.71
CA LEU A 12 8.36 -6.64 18.09
C LEU A 12 7.96 -6.61 16.61
N LYS A 13 8.17 -7.71 15.88
CA LYS A 13 7.77 -7.83 14.47
C LYS A 13 6.24 -7.78 14.34
N ASP A 14 5.52 -8.51 15.18
CA ASP A 14 4.06 -8.54 15.14
C ASP A 14 3.48 -7.17 15.51
N LYS A 15 4.03 -6.52 16.53
CA LYS A 15 3.63 -5.17 16.93
C LYS A 15 3.95 -4.13 15.87
N ALA A 16 5.10 -4.24 15.20
CA ALA A 16 5.44 -3.36 14.08
C ALA A 16 4.44 -3.50 12.92
N ALA A 17 4.02 -4.72 12.60
CA ALA A 17 3.00 -4.97 11.59
C ALA A 17 1.64 -4.37 12.00
N GLU A 18 1.27 -4.47 13.29
CA GLU A 18 0.06 -3.84 13.84
C GLU A 18 0.11 -2.30 13.71
N VAL A 19 1.24 -1.68 14.06
CA VAL A 19 1.42 -0.22 13.93
C VAL A 19 1.32 0.22 12.48
N VAL A 20 1.99 -0.48 11.54
CA VAL A 20 1.91 -0.15 10.11
C VAL A 20 0.49 -0.36 9.58
N LYS A 21 -0.20 -1.42 10.01
CA LYS A 21 -1.60 -1.67 9.66
C LYS A 21 -2.50 -0.53 10.14
N HIS A 22 -2.36 -0.12 11.40
CA HIS A 22 -3.15 0.98 11.97
C HIS A 22 -2.94 2.30 11.19
N LEU A 23 -1.70 2.59 10.79
CA LEU A 23 -1.39 3.76 9.96
C LEU A 23 -1.92 3.63 8.53
N SER A 24 -1.98 2.43 7.97
CA SER A 24 -2.54 2.21 6.62
C SER A 24 -4.06 2.35 6.57
N GLU A 25 -4.76 2.07 7.67
CA GLU A 25 -6.21 2.27 7.76
C GLU A 25 -6.59 3.75 7.68
N SER A 26 -5.73 4.64 8.17
CA SER A 26 -5.94 6.10 8.12
C SER A 26 -5.34 6.78 6.89
N HIS A 27 -4.54 6.08 6.08
CA HIS A 27 -3.80 6.66 4.96
C HIS A 27 -3.77 5.72 3.75
N TRP A 28 -4.28 6.21 2.61
CA TRP A 28 -4.24 5.51 1.32
C TRP A 28 -2.90 5.68 0.57
N ASN A 29 -1.96 6.45 1.13
CA ASN A 29 -0.67 6.74 0.49
C ASN A 29 0.39 5.67 0.80
N SER A 30 1.41 5.62 -0.06
CA SER A 30 2.59 4.76 0.11
C SER A 30 3.40 5.03 1.38
N SER A 31 3.28 6.25 1.93
CA SER A 31 3.93 6.67 3.17
C SER A 31 3.02 7.58 3.97
N CYS A 32 3.23 7.59 5.29
CA CYS A 32 2.51 8.39 6.27
C CYS A 32 3.51 9.21 7.09
N ILE A 33 3.16 10.44 7.43
CA ILE A 33 3.92 11.31 8.32
C ILE A 33 3.04 11.61 9.53
N ILE A 34 3.57 11.42 10.73
CA ILE A 34 2.88 11.68 11.99
C ILE A 34 3.80 12.36 13.00
N THR A 35 3.21 13.06 13.95
CA THR A 35 3.94 13.63 15.08
C THR A 35 4.43 12.52 16.01
N MET A 36 5.53 12.79 16.71
CA MET A 36 6.07 11.84 17.68
C MET A 36 5.04 11.51 18.76
N LYS A 37 4.23 12.48 19.18
CA LYS A 37 3.14 12.29 20.14
C LYS A 37 2.15 11.22 19.66
N LYS A 38 1.61 11.35 18.44
CA LYS A 38 0.69 10.35 17.88
C LYS A 38 1.36 8.99 17.70
N PHE A 39 2.62 8.97 17.28
CA PHE A 39 3.36 7.71 17.15
C PHE A 39 3.49 6.99 18.50
N GLN A 40 3.74 7.74 19.59
CA GLN A 40 3.77 7.19 20.95
C GLN A 40 2.42 6.65 21.40
N GLU A 41 1.32 7.36 21.10
CA GLU A 41 -0.04 6.91 21.41
C GLU A 41 -0.36 5.58 20.70
N ILE A 42 0.02 5.44 19.44
CA ILE A 42 -0.20 4.21 18.65
C ILE A 42 0.70 3.07 19.14
N CYS A 43 1.93 3.38 19.54
CA CYS A 43 2.88 2.38 20.05
C CYS A 43 2.64 2.01 21.52
N GLY A 44 1.68 2.61 22.23
CA GLY A 44 1.42 2.30 23.65
C GLY A 44 2.32 3.03 24.65
N GLY A 45 3.20 3.92 24.21
CA GLY A 45 4.04 4.75 25.09
C GLY A 45 5.36 5.23 24.46
N PRO A 46 6.11 6.09 25.16
CA PRO A 46 7.38 6.64 24.68
C PRO A 46 8.50 5.59 24.55
N ASP A 47 8.56 4.62 25.46
CA ASP A 47 9.59 3.58 25.47
C ASP A 47 9.37 2.59 24.33
N GLU A 48 8.13 2.11 24.18
CA GLU A 48 7.72 1.22 23.09
C GLU A 48 7.91 1.91 21.72
N ALA A 49 7.54 3.19 21.60
CA ALA A 49 7.79 3.97 20.39
C ALA A 49 9.27 4.09 20.05
N SER A 50 10.15 4.28 21.04
CA SER A 50 11.59 4.39 20.81
C SER A 50 12.19 3.07 20.28
N VAL A 51 11.76 1.94 20.83
CA VAL A 51 12.15 0.60 20.36
C VAL A 51 11.57 0.35 18.95
N MET A 52 10.30 0.70 18.73
CA MET A 52 9.62 0.55 17.45
C MET A 52 10.29 1.37 16.34
N LEU A 53 10.62 2.63 16.63
CA LEU A 53 11.32 3.50 15.69
C LEU A 53 12.68 2.93 15.32
N ARG A 54 13.48 2.47 16.30
CA ARG A 54 14.78 1.83 16.00
C ARG A 54 14.61 0.61 15.11
N TYR A 55 13.62 -0.22 15.39
CA TYR A 55 13.35 -1.42 14.60
C TYR A 55 12.92 -1.11 13.16
N LEU A 56 11.95 -0.20 12.98
CA LEU A 56 11.46 0.22 11.67
C LEU A 56 12.54 0.97 10.87
N SER A 57 13.35 1.81 11.52
CA SER A 57 14.50 2.45 10.88
C SER A 57 15.58 1.46 10.48
N GLY A 58 15.85 0.44 11.30
CA GLY A 58 16.75 -0.66 10.95
C GLY A 58 16.28 -1.43 9.72
N ARG A 59 14.97 -1.52 9.51
CA ARG A 59 14.35 -2.12 8.32
C ARG A 59 14.20 -1.18 7.13
N ARG A 60 14.59 0.10 7.27
CA ARG A 60 14.33 1.14 6.27
C ARG A 60 12.85 1.22 5.91
N THR A 61 11.97 1.16 6.92
CA THR A 61 10.54 1.39 6.77
C THR A 61 10.04 2.58 7.58
N ALA A 62 10.88 3.17 8.44
CA ALA A 62 10.58 4.44 9.08
C ALA A 62 11.79 5.35 9.17
N GLN A 63 11.54 6.66 9.13
CA GLN A 63 12.56 7.69 9.24
C GLN A 63 12.12 8.76 10.22
N TYR A 64 13.02 9.12 11.12
CA TYR A 64 12.82 10.19 12.06
C TYR A 64 12.87 11.56 11.37
N LEU A 65 11.97 12.45 11.77
CA LEU A 65 11.87 13.82 11.30
C LEU A 65 11.97 14.78 12.49
N SER A 66 12.73 15.85 12.31
CA SER A 66 12.80 16.94 13.29
C SER A 66 12.84 18.28 12.58
N ILE A 67 12.05 19.24 13.06
CA ILE A 67 12.04 20.60 12.53
C ILE A 67 12.07 21.60 13.68
N LEU A 68 12.95 22.60 13.57
CA LEU A 68 13.01 23.73 14.48
C LEU A 68 12.67 25.00 13.69
N LYS A 69 11.43 25.48 13.86
CA LYS A 69 10.99 26.79 13.35
C LYS A 69 10.80 27.72 14.55
N ASN A 70 9.57 27.87 15.03
CA ASN A 70 9.26 28.60 16.26
C ASN A 70 9.23 27.67 17.49
N GLU A 71 8.74 26.45 17.30
CA GLU A 71 8.77 25.38 18.28
C GLU A 71 9.51 24.19 17.67
N PHE A 72 10.08 23.36 18.54
CA PHE A 72 10.71 22.12 18.14
C PHE A 72 9.63 21.05 17.96
N VAL A 73 9.56 20.48 16.75
CA VAL A 73 8.57 19.48 16.38
C VAL A 73 9.29 18.23 15.91
N GLU A 74 8.92 17.10 16.50
CA GLU A 74 9.43 15.78 16.19
C GLU A 74 8.34 14.93 15.55
N GLY A 75 8.74 14.06 14.63
CA GLY A 75 7.82 13.19 13.91
C GLY A 75 8.51 11.98 13.31
N VAL A 76 7.70 11.13 12.68
CA VAL A 76 8.15 9.92 12.02
C VAL A 76 7.46 9.83 10.66
N LYS A 77 8.25 9.59 9.62
CA LYS A 77 7.77 9.15 8.31
C LYS A 77 7.80 7.63 8.28
N VAL A 78 6.65 6.98 8.10
CA VAL A 78 6.50 5.53 8.03
C VAL A 78 6.08 5.14 6.63
N LEU A 79 6.75 4.15 6.06
CA LEU A 79 6.40 3.52 4.80
C LEU A 79 5.28 2.50 5.05
N LEU A 80 4.21 2.58 4.26
CA LEU A 80 3.02 1.74 4.41
C LEU A 80 2.91 0.64 3.33
N SER A 81 3.65 0.77 2.23
CA SER A 81 3.70 -0.17 1.12
C SER A 81 5.14 -0.61 0.84
N GLU A 82 5.38 -1.73 0.17
CA GLU A 82 6.72 -2.27 -0.14
C GLU A 82 7.56 -1.42 -1.12
N ALA A 83 7.15 -0.18 -1.38
CA ALA A 83 7.89 0.76 -2.22
C ALA A 83 9.23 1.16 -1.57
N ALA A 84 10.23 1.52 -2.39
CA ALA A 84 11.49 2.03 -1.87
C ALA A 84 11.26 3.33 -1.07
N LEU A 85 11.79 3.40 0.16
CA LEU A 85 11.76 4.63 0.95
C LEU A 85 12.45 5.77 0.18
N SER A 86 11.69 6.82 -0.13
CA SER A 86 12.28 8.10 -0.51
C SER A 86 12.91 8.74 0.73
N GLY A 87 14.14 9.25 0.58
CA GLY A 87 14.80 9.99 1.67
C GLY A 87 13.97 11.18 2.13
N VAL A 88 14.18 11.64 3.37
CA VAL A 88 13.51 12.84 3.90
C VAL A 88 13.67 14.01 2.93
N SER A 89 12.54 14.50 2.45
CA SER A 89 12.44 15.73 1.66
C SER A 89 12.14 16.92 2.57
N ASN A 90 12.50 18.12 2.13
CA ASN A 90 12.03 19.35 2.79
C ASN A 90 10.49 19.41 2.87
N LEU A 91 9.82 18.86 1.86
CA LEU A 91 8.36 18.73 1.85
C LEU A 91 7.85 17.88 3.03
N ASP A 92 8.56 16.81 3.39
CA ASP A 92 8.16 15.95 4.52
C ASP A 92 8.18 16.73 5.84
N CYS A 93 9.20 17.57 6.02
CA CYS A 93 9.32 18.46 7.18
C CYS A 93 8.20 19.52 7.22
N ASP A 94 7.83 20.08 6.07
CA ASP A 94 6.73 21.04 5.98
C ASP A 94 5.36 20.37 6.24
N VAL A 95 5.15 19.16 5.71
CA VAL A 95 3.96 18.34 6.00
C VAL A 95 3.88 18.02 7.49
N LEU A 96 4.98 17.60 8.12
CA LEU A 96 5.01 17.38 9.57
C LEU A 96 4.61 18.64 10.35
N TYR A 97 5.12 19.80 9.95
CA TYR A 97 4.81 21.07 10.61
C TYR A 97 3.32 21.46 10.43
N LEU A 98 2.73 21.19 9.27
CA LEU A 98 1.29 21.40 9.04
C LEU A 98 0.45 20.48 9.91
N ILE A 99 0.78 19.18 9.99
CA ILE A 99 0.09 18.21 10.84
C ILE A 99 0.17 18.64 12.31
N TRP A 100 1.34 19.04 12.77
CA TRP A 100 1.52 19.57 14.13
C TRP A 100 0.69 20.84 14.37
N THR A 101 0.63 21.75 13.39
CA THR A 101 -0.18 22.97 13.47
C THR A 101 -1.67 22.65 13.59
N ILE A 102 -2.17 21.66 12.84
CA ILE A 102 -3.54 21.15 12.93
C ILE A 102 -3.82 20.64 14.35
N GLU A 103 -2.96 19.78 14.88
CA GLU A 103 -3.10 19.25 16.25
C GLU A 103 -3.11 20.36 17.31
N LYS A 104 -2.26 21.37 17.14
CA LYS A 104 -2.19 22.52 18.06
C LYS A 104 -3.47 23.36 18.00
N LEU A 105 -3.98 23.62 16.80
CA LEU A 105 -5.22 24.37 16.60
C LEU A 105 -6.43 23.61 17.16
N GLN A 106 -6.50 22.29 16.97
CA GLN A 106 -7.53 21.44 17.57
C GLN A 106 -7.50 21.53 19.10
N GLN A 107 -6.33 21.41 19.73
CA GLN A 107 -6.19 21.57 21.18
C GLN A 107 -6.63 22.96 21.67
N GLN A 108 -6.32 24.03 20.92
CA GLN A 108 -6.78 25.38 21.25
C GLN A 108 -8.31 25.49 21.13
N LEU A 109 -8.89 24.86 20.11
CA LEU A 109 -10.33 24.83 19.89
C LEU A 109 -11.04 24.15 21.06
N ASP A 110 -10.54 22.99 21.52
CA ASP A 110 -11.08 22.27 22.68
C ASP A 110 -11.08 23.12 23.96
N VAL A 111 -10.01 23.87 24.20
CA VAL A 111 -9.92 24.79 25.35
C VAL A 111 -10.93 25.92 25.23
N ILE A 112 -11.10 26.49 24.04
CA ILE A 112 -12.07 27.55 23.78
C ILE A 112 -13.50 27.01 23.92
N ASP A 113 -13.78 25.80 23.45
CA ASP A 113 -15.10 25.18 23.56
C ASP A 113 -15.45 24.94 25.02
N ARG A 114 -14.56 24.33 25.82
CA ARG A 114 -14.75 24.18 27.28
C ARG A 114 -15.04 25.53 27.95
N ARG A 115 -14.32 26.59 27.57
CA ARG A 115 -14.56 27.95 28.08
C ARG A 115 -15.96 28.46 27.68
N CYS A 116 -16.36 28.28 26.42
CA CYS A 116 -17.70 28.62 25.95
C CYS A 116 -18.78 27.89 26.77
N GLU A 117 -18.58 26.61 27.06
CA GLU A 117 -19.53 25.83 27.85
C GLU A 117 -19.65 26.35 29.29
N LEU A 118 -18.51 26.62 29.94
CA LEU A 118 -18.47 27.13 31.31
C LEU A 118 -19.13 28.51 31.40
N SER A 119 -18.82 29.43 30.48
CA SER A 119 -19.45 30.75 30.41
C SER A 119 -20.96 30.64 30.16
N ARG A 120 -21.38 29.74 29.28
CA ARG A 120 -22.81 29.46 29.01
C ARG A 120 -23.53 28.95 30.25
N LYS A 121 -23.00 27.92 30.91
CA LYS A 121 -23.56 27.35 32.16
C LYS A 121 -23.64 28.40 33.27
N SER A 122 -22.60 29.21 33.42
CA SER A 122 -22.53 30.27 34.43
C SER A 122 -23.51 31.42 34.15
N ALA A 123 -23.71 31.79 32.88
CA ALA A 123 -24.70 32.78 32.47
C ALA A 123 -26.12 32.31 32.80
N VAL A 124 -26.45 31.06 32.46
CA VAL A 124 -27.76 30.45 32.73
C VAL A 124 -28.02 30.36 34.24
N ALA A 125 -27.05 29.86 35.02
CA ALA A 125 -27.18 29.79 36.48
C ALA A 125 -27.37 31.18 37.12
N SER A 126 -26.65 32.19 36.65
CA SER A 126 -26.79 33.57 37.12
C SER A 126 -28.16 34.17 36.77
N LEU A 127 -28.72 33.80 35.62
CA LEU A 127 -30.06 34.21 35.20
C LEU A 127 -31.14 33.58 36.09
N HIS A 128 -31.03 32.28 36.38
CA HIS A 128 -31.93 31.59 37.31
C HIS A 128 -31.85 32.16 38.73
N SER A 129 -30.67 32.63 39.15
CA SER A 129 -30.47 33.26 40.46
C SER A 129 -30.94 34.73 40.50
N GLY A 130 -31.54 35.27 39.42
CA GLY A 130 -32.00 36.66 39.32
C GLY A 130 -30.89 37.71 39.13
N ASN A 131 -29.62 37.28 39.08
CA ASN A 131 -28.45 38.15 39.01
C ASN A 131 -28.14 38.59 37.57
N ARG A 132 -29.02 39.44 37.00
CA ARG A 132 -28.95 39.89 35.59
C ARG A 132 -27.61 40.53 35.20
N LYS A 133 -26.97 41.31 36.08
CA LYS A 133 -25.67 41.95 35.80
C LYS A 133 -24.55 40.92 35.59
N ILE A 134 -24.53 39.87 36.40
CA ILE A 134 -23.53 38.80 36.33
C ILE A 134 -23.79 37.93 35.10
N ALA A 135 -25.05 37.60 34.82
CA ALA A 135 -25.44 36.89 33.61
C ALA A 135 -25.00 37.63 32.32
N LEU A 136 -25.16 38.96 32.29
CA LEU A 136 -24.72 39.78 31.17
C LEU A 136 -23.20 39.79 30.99
N ARG A 137 -22.42 39.75 32.09
CA ARG A 137 -20.96 39.62 32.02
C ARG A 137 -20.56 38.28 31.37
N TYR A 138 -21.11 37.16 31.85
CA TYR A 138 -20.84 35.84 31.27
C TYR A 138 -21.31 35.74 29.81
N ALA A 139 -22.41 36.39 29.43
CA ALA A 139 -22.84 36.45 28.04
C ALA A 139 -21.86 37.22 27.13
N ARG A 140 -21.23 38.30 27.64
CA ARG A 140 -20.17 39.01 26.91
C ARG A 140 -18.92 38.16 26.75
N GLU A 141 -18.49 37.49 27.81
CA GLU A 141 -17.36 36.55 27.76
C GLU A 141 -17.63 35.41 26.77
N LEU A 142 -18.84 34.84 26.78
CA LEU A 142 -19.26 33.83 25.82
C LEU A 142 -19.16 34.35 24.38
N LYS A 143 -19.66 35.56 24.10
CA LYS A 143 -19.59 36.16 22.75
C LYS A 143 -18.15 36.36 22.26
N LEU A 144 -17.25 36.80 23.15
CA LEU A 144 -15.83 36.93 22.81
C LEU A 144 -15.19 35.56 22.57
N ALA A 145 -15.53 34.56 23.39
CA ALA A 145 -15.04 33.21 23.24
C ALA A 145 -15.52 32.56 21.93
N THR A 146 -16.79 32.73 21.55
CA THR A 146 -17.32 32.21 20.27
C THR A 146 -16.66 32.87 19.06
N GLN A 147 -16.43 34.19 19.11
CA GLN A 147 -15.70 34.87 18.03
C GLN A 147 -14.25 34.37 17.91
N SER A 148 -13.57 34.10 19.04
CA SER A 148 -12.23 33.49 19.02
C SER A 148 -12.25 32.07 18.47
N ARG A 149 -13.32 31.31 18.76
CA ARG A 149 -13.54 29.95 18.25
C ARG A 149 -13.68 29.96 16.73
N GLU A 150 -14.51 30.84 16.18
CA GLU A 150 -14.72 30.97 14.73
C GLU A 150 -13.42 31.28 14.00
N LYS A 151 -12.59 32.19 14.54
CA LYS A 151 -11.27 32.50 13.97
C LYS A 151 -10.34 31.30 13.99
N CYS A 152 -10.28 30.57 15.11
CA CYS A 152 -9.46 29.37 15.25
C CYS A 152 -9.90 28.25 14.30
N SER A 153 -11.21 28.00 14.22
CA SER A 153 -11.80 27.02 13.30
C SER A 153 -11.58 27.37 11.83
N SER A 154 -11.72 28.64 11.44
CA SER A 154 -11.41 29.09 10.08
C SER A 154 -9.94 28.88 9.72
N LEU A 155 -9.02 29.12 10.66
CA LEU A 155 -7.60 28.86 10.44
C LEU A 155 -7.32 27.36 10.33
N LEU A 156 -7.92 26.53 11.19
CA LEU A 156 -7.79 25.06 11.15
C LEU A 156 -8.22 24.52 9.78
N ASN A 157 -9.42 24.87 9.32
CA ASN A 157 -9.95 24.43 8.02
C ASN A 157 -9.01 24.81 6.88
N ARG A 158 -8.41 26.01 6.93
CA ARG A 158 -7.49 26.46 5.88
C ARG A 158 -6.17 25.68 5.88
N VAL A 159 -5.67 25.29 7.05
CA VAL A 159 -4.44 24.46 7.15
C VAL A 159 -4.73 23.03 6.68
N GLU A 160 -5.89 22.47 7.05
CA GLU A 160 -6.34 21.16 6.58
C GLU A 160 -6.53 21.13 5.05
N GLU A 161 -7.13 22.18 4.47
CA GLU A 161 -7.25 22.33 3.02
C GLU A 161 -5.89 22.35 2.33
N VAL A 162 -4.93 23.14 2.84
CA VAL A 162 -3.56 23.18 2.30
C VAL A 162 -2.89 21.79 2.37
N LEU A 163 -3.05 21.08 3.48
CA LEU A 163 -2.52 19.72 3.61
C LEU A 163 -3.17 18.76 2.59
N GLY A 164 -4.49 18.87 2.39
CA GLY A 164 -5.21 18.09 1.38
C GLY A 164 -4.70 18.35 -0.04
N VAL A 165 -4.54 19.62 -0.42
CA VAL A 165 -3.99 20.00 -1.74
C VAL A 165 -2.57 19.46 -1.93
N ILE A 166 -1.73 19.43 -0.90
CA ILE A 166 -0.38 18.85 -0.97
C ILE A 166 -0.45 17.35 -1.24
N VAL A 167 -1.33 16.63 -0.53
CA VAL A 167 -1.53 15.19 -0.71
C VAL A 167 -2.02 14.88 -2.12
N ASP A 168 -2.99 15.63 -2.62
CA ASP A 168 -3.54 15.47 -3.97
C ASP A 168 -2.50 15.79 -5.04
N ALA A 169 -1.67 16.82 -4.82
CA ALA A 169 -0.57 17.18 -5.70
C ALA A 169 0.52 16.11 -5.73
N GLU A 170 0.84 15.48 -4.60
CA GLU A 170 1.81 14.37 -4.54
C GLU A 170 1.30 13.14 -5.31
N SER A 171 0.01 12.81 -5.17
CA SER A 171 -0.63 11.73 -5.93
C SER A 171 -0.63 12.04 -7.43
N THR A 172 -1.04 13.25 -7.81
CA THR A 172 -1.06 13.71 -9.21
C THR A 172 0.33 13.67 -9.83
N LYS A 173 1.37 14.06 -9.08
CA LYS A 173 2.76 13.97 -9.52
C LYS A 173 3.15 12.52 -9.85
N LYS A 174 2.83 11.56 -8.98
CA LYS A 174 3.13 10.13 -9.22
C LYS A 174 2.43 9.60 -10.48
N VAL A 175 1.17 9.97 -10.69
CA VAL A 175 0.42 9.62 -11.90
C VAL A 175 1.07 10.22 -13.15
N SER A 176 1.43 11.51 -13.09
CA SER A 176 2.08 12.19 -14.22
C SER A 176 3.45 11.60 -14.57
N GLU A 177 4.24 11.19 -13.57
CA GLU A 177 5.52 10.52 -13.78
C GLU A 177 5.32 9.16 -14.47
N ALA A 178 4.34 8.37 -14.03
CA ALA A 178 3.99 7.10 -14.66
C ALA A 178 3.55 7.28 -16.13
N MET A 179 2.72 8.29 -16.41
CA MET A 179 2.32 8.63 -17.78
C MET A 179 3.52 9.03 -18.65
N GLN A 180 4.45 9.82 -18.10
CA GLN A 180 5.64 10.25 -18.82
C GLN A 180 6.56 9.06 -19.17
N ILE A 181 6.71 8.11 -18.24
CA ILE A 181 7.45 6.86 -18.49
C ILE A 181 6.79 6.07 -19.62
N GLY A 182 5.46 5.90 -19.58
CA GLY A 182 4.70 5.22 -20.62
C GLY A 182 4.87 5.89 -22.00
N ALA A 183 4.73 7.21 -22.05
CA ALA A 183 4.92 7.99 -23.28
C ALA A 183 6.36 7.89 -23.83
N HIS A 184 7.37 7.88 -22.94
CA HIS A 184 8.76 7.68 -23.34
C HIS A 184 8.97 6.28 -23.92
N ALA A 185 8.44 5.24 -23.27
CA ALA A 185 8.54 3.86 -23.75
C ALA A 185 7.87 3.69 -25.12
N MET A 186 6.68 4.27 -25.34
CA MET A 186 6.02 4.28 -26.65
C MET A 186 6.91 4.92 -27.72
N LYS A 187 7.50 6.09 -27.41
CA LYS A 187 8.40 6.80 -28.32
C LYS A 187 9.66 6.00 -28.66
N GLU A 188 10.27 5.35 -27.68
CA GLU A 188 11.46 4.53 -27.87
C GLU A 188 11.18 3.30 -28.75
N ASN A 189 10.01 2.69 -28.58
CA ASN A 189 9.55 1.58 -29.40
C ASN A 189 8.94 2.00 -30.74
N LYS A 190 8.90 3.31 -31.05
CA LYS A 190 8.30 3.88 -32.27
C LYS A 190 6.82 3.51 -32.44
N ILE A 191 6.10 3.33 -31.33
CA ILE A 191 4.67 3.03 -31.31
C ILE A 191 3.93 4.36 -31.13
N SER A 192 3.09 4.75 -32.09
CA SER A 192 2.19 5.89 -31.95
C SER A 192 0.84 5.48 -31.34
N MET A 193 0.07 6.44 -30.86
CA MET A 193 -1.28 6.17 -30.35
C MET A 193 -2.20 5.65 -31.47
N GLU A 194 -1.99 6.15 -32.69
CA GLU A 194 -2.68 5.75 -33.89
C GLU A 194 -2.38 4.29 -34.28
N ASP A 195 -1.12 3.85 -34.14
CA ASP A 195 -0.74 2.46 -34.40
C ASP A 195 -1.40 1.48 -33.41
N VAL A 196 -1.52 1.88 -32.14
CA VAL A 196 -2.21 1.08 -31.11
C VAL A 196 -3.69 0.98 -31.42
N ASP A 197 -4.34 2.09 -31.77
CA ASP A 197 -5.76 2.13 -32.11
C ASP A 197 -6.08 1.29 -33.36
N LEU A 198 -5.20 1.33 -34.37
CA LEU A 198 -5.32 0.49 -35.56
C LEU A 198 -5.21 -1.00 -35.20
N CYS A 199 -4.19 -1.38 -34.43
CA CYS A 199 -3.99 -2.77 -34.03
C CYS A 199 -5.16 -3.29 -33.18
N LEU A 200 -5.71 -2.48 -32.28
CA LEU A 200 -6.89 -2.85 -31.50
C LEU A 200 -8.13 -3.06 -32.37
N ARG A 201 -8.32 -2.22 -33.40
CA ARG A 201 -9.41 -2.39 -34.37
C ARG A 201 -9.25 -3.68 -35.17
N ASP A 202 -8.04 -3.95 -35.67
CA ASP A 202 -7.75 -5.16 -36.44
C ASP A 202 -7.96 -6.42 -35.57
N VAL A 203 -7.55 -6.39 -34.30
CA VAL A 203 -7.81 -7.48 -33.35
C VAL A 203 -9.31 -7.68 -33.12
N GLN A 204 -10.08 -6.61 -32.95
CA GLN A 204 -11.53 -6.72 -32.79
C GLN A 204 -12.20 -7.28 -34.04
N GLU A 205 -11.81 -6.84 -35.23
CA GLU A 205 -12.30 -7.38 -36.50
C GLU A 205 -11.96 -8.87 -36.66
N ASN A 206 -10.76 -9.28 -36.24
CA ASN A 206 -10.37 -10.69 -36.22
C ASN A 206 -11.19 -11.51 -35.21
N ILE A 207 -11.51 -10.95 -34.03
CA ILE A 207 -12.39 -11.61 -33.05
C ILE A 207 -13.81 -11.77 -33.62
N ASP A 208 -14.33 -10.72 -34.25
CA ASP A 208 -15.68 -10.73 -34.83
C ASP A 208 -15.78 -11.72 -35.99
N SER A 209 -14.79 -11.75 -36.88
CA SER A 209 -14.73 -12.73 -37.97
C SER A 209 -14.57 -14.16 -37.47
N GLN A 210 -13.76 -14.39 -36.42
CA GLN A 210 -13.65 -15.72 -35.80
C GLN A 210 -14.99 -16.17 -35.23
N LYS A 211 -15.74 -15.28 -34.60
CA LYS A 211 -17.08 -15.57 -34.07
C LYS A 211 -18.10 -15.85 -35.17
N GLU A 212 -18.00 -15.16 -36.30
CA GLU A 212 -18.83 -15.46 -37.48
C GLU A 212 -18.50 -16.83 -38.08
N ILE A 213 -17.21 -17.20 -38.14
CA ILE A 213 -16.77 -18.53 -38.61
C ILE A 213 -17.27 -19.62 -37.67
N GLU A 214 -17.14 -19.45 -36.35
CA GLU A 214 -17.65 -20.39 -35.35
C GLU A 214 -19.16 -20.59 -35.50
N LYS A 215 -19.92 -19.49 -35.61
CA LYS A 215 -21.35 -19.54 -35.87
C LYS A 215 -21.68 -20.22 -37.20
N ALA A 216 -20.89 -20.00 -38.25
CA ALA A 216 -21.10 -20.66 -39.55
C ALA A 216 -20.78 -22.16 -39.49
N LEU A 217 -19.77 -22.56 -38.70
CA LEU A 217 -19.46 -23.97 -38.44
C LEU A 217 -20.57 -24.65 -37.63
N GLU A 218 -21.11 -23.99 -36.60
CA GLU A 218 -22.29 -24.47 -35.86
C GLU A 218 -23.53 -24.58 -36.74
N GLN A 219 -23.67 -23.70 -37.75
CA GLN A 219 -24.78 -23.69 -38.69
C GLN A 219 -24.57 -24.59 -39.90
N THR A 220 -23.35 -25.10 -40.11
CA THR A 220 -23.08 -26.05 -41.18
C THR A 220 -23.54 -27.42 -40.70
N PRO A 221 -24.60 -28.02 -41.28
CA PRO A 221 -24.98 -29.38 -40.93
C PRO A 221 -23.78 -30.28 -41.22
N SER A 222 -23.43 -31.12 -40.24
CA SER A 222 -22.34 -32.07 -40.34
C SER A 222 -22.49 -32.86 -41.66
N TYR A 223 -21.59 -32.60 -42.62
CA TYR A 223 -21.54 -33.35 -43.88
C TYR A 223 -20.67 -34.61 -43.74
N THR A 224 -20.50 -35.10 -42.50
CA THR A 224 -20.16 -36.49 -42.27
C THR A 224 -21.47 -37.22 -42.07
N ASP A 225 -21.68 -38.25 -42.89
CA ASP A 225 -22.78 -39.23 -42.88
C ASP A 225 -22.80 -40.07 -41.58
N ILE A 226 -22.59 -39.41 -40.44
CA ILE A 226 -22.69 -39.93 -39.10
C ILE A 226 -24.03 -39.41 -38.62
N ASP A 227 -24.99 -40.31 -38.47
CA ASP A 227 -26.31 -39.96 -37.98
C ASP A 227 -26.17 -39.41 -36.56
N ASP A 228 -26.76 -38.26 -36.27
CA ASP A 228 -26.75 -37.72 -34.90
C ASP A 228 -27.39 -38.74 -33.92
N GLU A 229 -28.26 -39.63 -34.43
CA GLU A 229 -28.86 -40.73 -33.69
C GLU A 229 -27.86 -41.85 -33.32
N ASP A 230 -26.86 -42.14 -34.17
CA ASP A 230 -25.76 -43.08 -33.85
C ASP A 230 -24.82 -42.48 -32.78
N ILE A 231 -24.56 -41.16 -32.84
CA ILE A 231 -23.73 -40.45 -31.85
C ILE A 231 -24.44 -40.34 -30.50
N GLU A 232 -25.76 -40.09 -30.49
CA GLU A 232 -26.57 -40.04 -29.27
C GLU A 232 -26.64 -41.43 -28.61
N GLU A 233 -26.75 -42.51 -29.39
CA GLU A 233 -26.70 -43.88 -28.87
C GLU A 233 -25.31 -44.22 -28.28
N GLU A 234 -24.21 -43.84 -28.95
CA GLU A 234 -22.86 -43.98 -28.39
C GLU A 234 -22.66 -43.13 -27.12
N LEU A 235 -23.25 -41.93 -27.04
CA LEU A 235 -23.20 -41.07 -25.87
C LEU A 235 -23.98 -41.67 -24.69
N GLU A 236 -25.19 -42.19 -24.94
CA GLU A 236 -25.99 -42.89 -23.93
C GLU A 236 -25.27 -44.16 -23.44
N GLU A 237 -24.59 -44.89 -24.32
CA GLU A 237 -23.76 -46.04 -23.95
C GLU A 237 -22.56 -45.63 -23.06
N LEU A 238 -21.89 -44.52 -23.39
CA LEU A 238 -20.78 -43.98 -22.59
C LEU A 238 -21.25 -43.43 -21.23
N GLU A 239 -22.41 -42.78 -21.16
CA GLU A 239 -23.01 -42.33 -19.90
C GLU A 239 -23.39 -43.53 -19.01
N LEU A 240 -24.00 -44.56 -19.59
CA LEU A 240 -24.31 -45.81 -18.88
C LEU A 240 -23.05 -46.58 -18.45
N ALA A 241 -21.98 -46.52 -19.24
CA ALA A 241 -20.68 -47.11 -18.88
C ALA A 241 -20.03 -46.34 -17.72
N LEU A 242 -20.08 -45.01 -17.73
CA LEU A 242 -19.58 -44.14 -16.65
C LEU A 242 -20.40 -44.34 -15.36
N GLU A 243 -21.71 -44.52 -15.48
CA GLU A 243 -22.60 -44.76 -14.34
C GLU A 243 -22.41 -46.19 -13.76
N LYS A 244 -22.10 -47.18 -14.62
CA LYS A 244 -21.68 -48.52 -14.19
C LYS A 244 -20.29 -48.55 -13.56
N GLU A 245 -19.33 -47.77 -14.06
CA GLU A 245 -18.01 -47.60 -13.42
C GLU A 245 -18.13 -46.89 -12.07
N ALA A 246 -19.01 -45.89 -11.96
CA ALA A 246 -19.30 -45.21 -10.70
C ALA A 246 -20.03 -46.11 -9.68
N GLN A 247 -20.84 -47.09 -10.13
CA GLN A 247 -21.53 -48.06 -9.27
C GLN A 247 -20.72 -49.34 -8.96
N ALA A 248 -19.66 -49.64 -9.73
CA ALA A 248 -18.78 -50.79 -9.47
C ALA A 248 -17.79 -50.55 -8.30
N HIS A 249 -17.66 -49.31 -7.83
CA HIS A 249 -16.82 -48.96 -6.71
C HIS A 249 -17.65 -48.69 -5.44
N THR A 250 -17.89 -49.75 -4.64
CA THR A 250 -17.63 -49.85 -3.17
C THR A 250 -18.52 -50.92 -2.48
N PRO A 251 -18.12 -51.53 -1.34
CA PRO A 251 -16.82 -52.17 -1.03
C PRO A 251 -16.94 -53.49 -0.21
N GLU A 252 -16.13 -54.52 -0.44
CA GLU A 252 -15.82 -55.53 0.59
C GLU A 252 -14.33 -55.95 0.60
N LYS A 253 -13.63 -55.45 1.64
CA LYS A 253 -12.38 -55.91 2.31
C LYS A 253 -11.66 -57.10 1.65
N THR A 254 -10.38 -56.99 1.30
CA THR A 254 -9.24 -56.90 2.24
C THR A 254 -7.94 -56.67 1.44
N SER A 255 -7.01 -55.92 2.06
CA SER A 255 -5.58 -55.69 1.74
C SER A 255 -5.19 -54.57 0.76
N THR A 256 -4.75 -53.46 1.38
CA THR A 256 -3.66 -52.53 1.03
C THR A 256 -3.78 -51.54 -0.16
N SER A 257 -3.76 -50.26 0.24
CA SER A 257 -3.43 -48.98 -0.44
C SER A 257 -4.26 -48.49 -1.63
N GLU A 258 -4.96 -47.37 -1.36
CA GLU A 258 -4.89 -46.06 -2.07
C GLU A 258 -5.17 -46.14 -3.58
N GLU A 259 -6.37 -45.90 -4.10
CA GLU A 259 -7.26 -44.73 -3.96
C GLU A 259 -6.64 -43.43 -4.51
N GLY A 260 -7.02 -43.10 -5.76
CA GLY A 260 -7.14 -41.74 -6.28
C GLY A 260 -5.85 -40.99 -6.62
N THR A 261 -5.40 -41.03 -7.89
CA THR A 261 -4.26 -40.17 -8.28
C THR A 261 -4.26 -39.58 -9.69
N ALA A 262 -5.17 -39.91 -10.61
CA ALA A 262 -4.96 -39.52 -12.02
C ALA A 262 -5.16 -38.02 -12.35
N THR A 263 -5.86 -37.23 -11.54
CA THR A 263 -6.04 -35.77 -11.76
C THR A 263 -5.09 -34.90 -10.93
N LEU A 264 -4.52 -35.44 -9.85
CA LEU A 264 -3.47 -34.76 -9.07
C LEU A 264 -2.09 -34.92 -9.73
N GLU A 265 -1.82 -36.05 -10.39
CA GLU A 265 -0.54 -36.32 -11.06
C GLU A 265 -0.23 -35.36 -12.21
N ALA A 266 -1.22 -34.91 -12.98
CA ALA A 266 -0.99 -33.93 -14.06
C ALA A 266 -0.62 -32.54 -13.51
N SER A 267 -1.21 -32.14 -12.38
CA SER A 267 -0.90 -30.87 -11.70
C SER A 267 0.46 -30.92 -11.01
N GLU A 268 0.83 -32.08 -10.46
CA GLU A 268 2.12 -32.31 -9.81
C GLU A 268 3.27 -32.41 -10.84
N LEU A 269 3.05 -33.04 -11.99
CA LEU A 269 3.99 -33.08 -13.12
C LEU A 269 4.25 -31.69 -13.75
N LEU A 270 3.22 -30.83 -13.82
CA LEU A 270 3.39 -29.43 -14.26
C LEU A 270 4.15 -28.58 -13.22
N SER A 271 3.97 -28.89 -11.94
CA SER A 271 4.65 -28.18 -10.84
C SER A 271 6.14 -28.55 -10.73
N GLU A 272 6.50 -29.81 -10.97
CA GLU A 272 7.89 -30.25 -11.07
C GLU A 272 8.60 -29.71 -12.31
N THR A 273 7.93 -29.65 -13.47
CA THR A 273 8.54 -29.12 -14.70
C THR A 273 8.78 -27.61 -14.63
N LEU A 274 7.91 -26.85 -13.96
CA LEU A 274 8.12 -25.42 -13.70
C LEU A 274 9.19 -25.16 -12.63
N SER A 275 9.33 -26.04 -11.62
CA SER A 275 10.38 -25.92 -10.60
C SER A 275 11.79 -26.23 -11.14
N ASN A 276 11.89 -27.01 -12.22
CA ASN A 276 13.15 -27.35 -12.88
C ASN A 276 13.63 -26.29 -13.90
N LEU A 277 12.83 -25.26 -14.19
CA LEU A 277 13.24 -24.09 -15.00
C LEU A 277 14.11 -23.13 -14.16
N LYS A 278 15.34 -23.56 -13.89
CA LYS A 278 16.37 -22.73 -13.28
C LYS A 278 16.83 -21.70 -14.31
N LEU A 279 16.26 -20.49 -14.25
CA LEU A 279 16.81 -19.32 -14.93
C LEU A 279 18.22 -19.10 -14.37
N SER A 280 19.23 -19.50 -15.14
CA SER A 280 20.62 -19.16 -14.87
C SER A 280 20.78 -17.67 -15.12
N ASP A 281 20.79 -16.87 -14.06
CA ASP A 281 21.29 -15.51 -14.11
C ASP A 281 22.78 -15.56 -14.49
N ASN A 282 23.05 -15.32 -15.77
CA ASN A 282 24.39 -15.16 -16.31
C ASN A 282 25.02 -13.88 -15.74
N THR A 283 25.60 -13.99 -14.54
CA THR A 283 26.62 -13.05 -14.07
C THR A 283 27.99 -13.60 -14.41
N VAL A 284 28.48 -13.31 -15.61
CA VAL A 284 29.93 -13.31 -15.88
C VAL A 284 30.32 -12.03 -16.62
N GLY A 285 30.55 -10.99 -15.82
CA GLY A 285 31.43 -9.90 -16.19
C GLY A 285 32.88 -10.41 -16.24
N LYS A 286 33.39 -10.52 -17.47
CA LYS A 286 34.76 -10.20 -17.91
C LYS A 286 35.93 -10.85 -17.15
N SER A 287 36.57 -11.81 -17.81
CA SER A 287 37.98 -12.15 -17.59
C SER A 287 38.64 -12.63 -18.89
N ARG A 288 39.30 -11.74 -19.65
CA ARG A 288 40.49 -12.12 -20.44
C ARG A 288 41.40 -10.93 -20.76
N THR A 289 42.47 -10.87 -19.97
CA THR A 289 43.88 -10.69 -20.32
C THR A 289 44.26 -9.97 -21.63
N THR A 290 45.04 -8.89 -21.50
CA THR A 290 46.22 -8.66 -22.35
C THR A 290 47.44 -8.29 -21.49
N ARG A 291 48.49 -9.09 -21.68
CA ARG A 291 49.88 -8.88 -21.27
C ARG A 291 50.47 -7.71 -22.06
N THR A 292 51.17 -6.79 -21.40
CA THR A 292 52.45 -6.27 -21.90
C THR A 292 53.38 -5.97 -20.72
N THR A 293 54.55 -6.60 -20.80
CA THR A 293 55.71 -6.42 -19.93
C THR A 293 56.42 -5.11 -20.22
N SER A 294 56.82 -4.37 -19.19
CA SER A 294 58.00 -3.52 -19.23
C SER A 294 58.65 -3.47 -17.84
N LYS A 295 59.95 -3.79 -17.83
CA LYS A 295 60.89 -3.76 -16.70
C LYS A 295 61.26 -2.32 -16.32
N GLY A 296 61.61 -2.09 -15.06
CA GLY A 296 62.33 -0.91 -14.56
C GLY A 296 62.01 -0.64 -13.09
N GLU A 297 62.55 -1.43 -12.14
CA GLU A 297 63.77 -1.14 -11.36
C GLU A 297 63.68 0.02 -10.34
N LYS A 298 64.00 -0.33 -9.08
CA LYS A 298 64.61 0.44 -7.98
C LYS A 298 63.77 1.27 -6.97
N THR A 299 63.86 0.75 -5.73
CA THR A 299 64.28 1.38 -4.45
C THR A 299 63.29 2.15 -3.57
N ALA A 300 62.98 1.50 -2.43
CA ALA A 300 63.29 1.89 -1.04
C ALA A 300 62.51 3.00 -0.29
N ASN A 301 62.25 2.66 0.99
CA ASN A 301 61.94 3.47 2.19
C ASN A 301 60.47 3.92 2.32
N LEU A 302 59.70 3.69 3.39
CA LEU A 302 59.92 3.51 4.84
C LEU A 302 60.74 4.64 5.51
N ALA A 303 60.08 5.72 5.90
CA ALA A 303 60.10 6.29 7.26
C ALA A 303 59.41 7.67 7.30
N MET A 304 58.64 7.87 8.39
CA MET A 304 57.97 9.09 8.88
C MET A 304 56.71 9.55 8.14
#